data_AF-A0A3P3W2H4-F1
#
_entry.id   AF-A0A3P3W2H4-F1
#
_cell.length_a   1.000
_cell.length_b   1.000
_cell.length_c   1.000
_cell.angle_alpha   90.00
_cell.angle_beta   90.00
_cell.angle_gamma   90.00
#
_symmetry.space_group_name_H-M   'P 1'
#
loop_
_entity.id
_entity.type
_entity.pdbx_description
1 polymer ?
#
loop_
_entity_poly.entity_id
_entity_poly.type
_entity_poly.pdbx_seq_one_letter_code
_entity_poly.pdbx_strand_id
1 'polypeptide(L)'
;MLVYILPFVSIVLGYLIAIFFQPKNKQNLKLLLAFSGAFLLTITVSHLLPEVYYHEIEKEIKTELVAKQENHNHHDHSHDDHNLSHDLHNHDSHQVAEVDNHSGHNHNHNHGSLKIIGLFIMIGIVFQIVLEYFSRGAEHGHVHIHEKMSKIPWALFISLSLHALLEGMPLSHQNNLALGIAIHHLPIAIILTSFFMQAELNKKSIFLFMMFFSVMTPLGTIASEQLSFLNNYYTEISAIVVGILFHISSTIIFESSEGHKFNLAKLIAIILGIILGYFV
;
A
#
# COMPACT_ATOMS: atom_id res chain seq x y z
N MET A 1 18.36 0.41 6.51
CA MET A 1 18.44 1.06 7.85
C MET A 1 17.42 2.19 8.01
N LEU A 2 17.38 3.19 7.12
CA LEU A 2 16.41 4.30 7.20
C LEU A 2 14.95 3.83 7.20
N VAL A 3 14.66 2.79 6.42
CA VAL A 3 13.33 2.17 6.32
C VAL A 3 12.73 1.76 7.67
N TYR A 4 13.56 1.27 8.60
CA TYR A 4 13.10 0.86 9.94
C TYR A 4 13.06 2.04 10.92
N ILE A 5 13.95 3.02 10.76
CA ILE A 5 14.12 4.10 11.75
C ILE A 5 13.09 5.21 11.52
N LEU A 6 12.80 5.57 10.26
CA LEU A 6 11.93 6.69 9.94
C LEU A 6 10.51 6.55 10.52
N PRO A 7 9.80 5.42 10.33
CA PRO A 7 8.45 5.26 10.91
C PRO A 7 8.47 5.27 12.45
N PHE A 8 9.46 4.61 13.05
CA PHE A 8 9.62 4.58 14.50
C PHE A 8 9.82 6.00 15.07
N VAL A 9 10.79 6.75 14.53
CA VAL A 9 11.10 8.11 14.97
C VAL A 9 9.93 9.04 14.74
N SER A 10 9.19 8.88 13.64
CA SER A 10 7.99 9.67 13.35
C SER A 10 6.92 9.53 14.45
N ILE A 11 6.64 8.30 14.88
CA ILE A 11 5.65 8.03 15.94
C ILE A 11 6.13 8.61 17.28
N VAL A 12 7.41 8.40 17.63
CA VAL A 12 7.99 8.97 18.86
C VAL A 12 7.94 10.50 18.83
N LEU A 13 8.27 11.12 17.70
CA LEU A 13 8.22 12.56 17.52
C LEU A 13 6.79 13.10 17.65
N GLY A 14 5.82 12.46 17.00
CA GLY A 14 4.40 12.84 17.11
C GLY A 14 3.87 12.72 18.54
N TYR A 15 4.26 11.66 19.28
CA TYR A 15 3.96 11.52 20.70
C TYR A 15 4.53 12.67 21.55
N LEU A 16 5.81 13.01 21.35
CA LEU A 16 6.46 14.12 22.06
C LEU A 16 5.79 15.47 21.74
N ILE A 17 5.49 15.72 20.47
CA ILE A 17 4.78 16.93 20.03
C ILE A 17 3.42 17.02 20.73
N ALA A 18 2.64 15.95 20.77
CA ALA A 18 1.33 15.96 21.41
C ALA A 18 1.41 16.21 22.93
N ILE A 19 2.39 15.64 23.63
CA ILE A 19 2.58 15.90 25.06
C ILE A 19 2.97 17.35 25.33
N PHE A 20 3.86 17.92 24.51
CA PHE A 20 4.38 19.26 24.70
C PHE A 20 3.34 20.33 24.34
N PHE A 21 2.71 20.22 23.17
CA PHE A 21 1.79 21.23 22.66
C PHE A 21 0.34 21.02 23.10
N GLN A 22 -0.03 19.80 23.49
CA GLN A 22 -1.39 19.42 23.91
C GLN A 22 -2.47 20.02 22.97
N PRO A 23 -2.48 19.66 21.68
CA PRO A 23 -3.40 20.27 20.73
C PRO A 23 -4.85 19.95 21.11
N LYS A 24 -5.59 20.97 21.57
CA LYS A 24 -7.00 20.86 21.98
C LYS A 24 -7.98 21.26 20.87
N ASN A 25 -7.50 21.97 19.84
CA ASN A 25 -8.36 22.45 18.77
C ASN A 25 -8.69 21.33 17.77
N LYS A 26 -9.92 20.81 17.87
CA LYS A 26 -10.43 19.75 16.99
C LYS A 26 -10.36 20.10 15.50
N GLN A 27 -10.53 21.37 15.13
CA GLN A 27 -10.46 21.80 13.74
C GLN A 27 -9.04 21.68 13.18
N ASN A 28 -8.02 22.04 13.96
CA ASN A 28 -6.62 21.91 13.53
C ASN A 28 -6.20 20.45 13.39
N LEU A 29 -6.69 19.56 14.28
CA LEU A 29 -6.47 18.11 14.16
C LEU A 29 -7.15 17.54 12.91
N LYS A 30 -8.37 17.99 12.58
CA LYS A 30 -9.06 17.61 11.33
C LYS A 30 -8.33 18.10 10.09
N LEU A 31 -7.73 19.29 10.12
CA LEU A 31 -6.91 19.80 9.01
C LEU A 31 -5.62 18.98 8.84
N LEU A 32 -4.97 18.63 9.95
CA LEU A 32 -3.79 17.78 9.95
C LEU A 32 -4.11 16.36 9.40
N LEU A 33 -5.28 15.82 9.74
CA LEU A 33 -5.80 14.59 9.15
C LEU A 33 -6.03 14.74 7.66
N ALA A 34 -6.77 15.76 7.21
CA ALA A 34 -7.06 15.96 5.79
C ALA A 34 -5.78 16.08 4.94
N PHE A 35 -4.76 16.77 5.47
CA PHE A 35 -3.42 16.78 4.88
C PHE A 35 -2.82 15.38 4.79
N SER A 36 -2.79 14.64 5.91
CA SER A 36 -2.20 13.30 5.99
C SER A 36 -2.90 12.29 5.08
N GLY A 37 -4.24 12.31 5.05
CA GLY A 37 -5.04 11.46 4.18
C GLY A 37 -4.80 11.75 2.70
N ALA A 38 -4.76 13.03 2.31
CA ALA A 38 -4.44 13.41 0.92
C ALA A 38 -3.02 13.01 0.52
N PHE A 39 -2.05 13.22 1.41
CA PHE A 39 -0.66 12.80 1.22
C PHE A 39 -0.56 11.27 1.03
N LEU A 40 -1.20 10.50 1.91
CA LEU A 40 -1.21 9.04 1.84
C LEU A 40 -1.91 8.54 0.57
N LEU A 41 -3.04 9.14 0.20
CA LEU A 41 -3.74 8.81 -1.05
C LEU A 41 -2.81 9.01 -2.25
N THR A 42 -2.08 10.14 -2.30
CA THR A 42 -1.15 10.40 -3.39
C THR A 42 -0.06 9.35 -3.47
N ILE A 43 0.64 9.03 -2.38
CA ILE A 43 1.66 7.96 -2.36
C ILE A 43 1.07 6.61 -2.77
N THR A 44 -0.14 6.31 -2.31
CA THR A 44 -0.81 5.05 -2.66
C THR A 44 -1.10 4.96 -4.16
N VAL A 45 -1.63 6.03 -4.77
CA VAL A 45 -1.95 6.06 -6.20
C VAL A 45 -0.70 6.17 -7.08
N SER A 46 0.31 6.93 -6.67
CA SER A 46 1.48 7.25 -7.52
C SER A 46 2.62 6.26 -7.39
N HIS A 47 2.75 5.56 -6.27
CA HIS A 47 3.86 4.64 -6.00
C HIS A 47 3.40 3.21 -5.74
N LEU A 48 2.57 2.99 -4.73
CA LEU A 48 2.22 1.62 -4.31
C LEU A 48 1.34 0.88 -5.31
N LEU A 49 0.26 1.52 -5.77
CA LEU A 49 -0.66 0.89 -6.72
C LEU A 49 0.05 0.52 -8.04
N PRO A 50 0.82 1.42 -8.69
CA PRO A 50 1.55 1.07 -9.90
C PRO A 50 2.56 -0.06 -9.67
N GLU A 51 3.27 -0.07 -8.54
CA GLU A 51 4.25 -1.11 -8.26
C GLU A 51 3.61 -2.50 -8.16
N VAL A 52 2.50 -2.62 -7.43
CA VAL A 52 1.84 -3.92 -7.24
C VAL A 52 1.42 -4.52 -8.59
N TYR A 53 0.89 -3.69 -9.51
CA TYR A 53 0.57 -4.16 -10.86
C TYR A 53 1.82 -4.42 -11.71
N TYR A 54 2.87 -3.60 -11.60
CA TYR A 54 4.11 -3.80 -12.34
C TYR A 54 4.78 -5.13 -11.98
N HIS A 55 4.88 -5.44 -10.68
CA HIS A 55 5.45 -6.71 -10.22
C HIS A 55 4.66 -7.92 -10.71
N GLU A 56 3.32 -7.85 -10.72
CA GLU A 56 2.50 -8.95 -11.23
C GLU A 56 2.72 -9.14 -12.75
N ILE A 57 2.74 -8.06 -13.52
CA ILE A 57 3.00 -8.12 -14.97
C ILE A 57 4.40 -8.69 -15.24
N GLU A 58 5.42 -8.26 -14.49
CA GLU A 58 6.79 -8.76 -14.65
C GLU A 58 6.88 -10.26 -14.34
N LYS A 59 6.19 -10.72 -13.30
CA LYS A 59 6.10 -12.14 -12.91
C LYS A 59 5.47 -12.99 -14.01
N GLU A 60 4.40 -12.49 -14.65
CA GLU A 60 3.78 -13.17 -15.80
C GLU A 60 4.73 -13.29 -16.99
N ILE A 61 5.37 -12.18 -17.38
CA ILE A 61 6.29 -12.16 -18.53
C ILE A 61 7.45 -13.13 -18.32
N LYS A 62 8.07 -13.13 -17.13
CA LYS A 62 9.15 -14.07 -16.79
C LYS A 62 8.70 -15.53 -16.90
N THR A 63 7.49 -15.84 -16.43
CA THR A 63 6.92 -17.19 -16.51
C THR A 63 6.70 -17.63 -17.96
N GLU A 64 6.20 -16.74 -18.82
CA GLU A 64 6.00 -17.01 -20.25
C GLU A 64 7.33 -17.22 -20.99
N LEU A 65 8.35 -16.42 -20.69
CA LEU A 65 9.68 -16.54 -21.29
C LEU A 65 10.37 -17.87 -20.93
N VAL A 66 10.29 -18.29 -19.66
CA VAL A 66 10.82 -19.60 -19.21
C VAL A 66 10.11 -20.75 -19.93
N ALA A 67 8.78 -20.69 -20.03
CA ALA A 67 7.99 -21.72 -20.73
C ALA A 67 8.35 -21.81 -22.22
N LYS A 68 8.65 -20.68 -22.89
CA LYS A 68 9.10 -20.68 -24.29
C LYS A 68 10.52 -21.24 -24.45
N GLN A 69 11.41 -20.98 -23.50
CA GLN A 69 12.80 -21.45 -23.55
C GLN A 69 12.92 -22.97 -23.33
N GLU A 70 12.09 -23.56 -22.46
CA GLU A 70 12.03 -25.02 -22.29
C GLU A 70 11.49 -25.74 -23.54
N ASN A 71 10.50 -25.15 -24.23
CA ASN A 71 9.96 -25.73 -25.46
C ASN A 71 10.95 -25.70 -26.64
N HIS A 72 11.82 -24.69 -26.72
CA HIS A 72 12.81 -24.61 -27.80
C HIS A 72 13.98 -25.61 -27.65
N ASN A 73 14.34 -25.98 -26.42
CA ASN A 73 15.40 -26.96 -26.16
C ASN A 73 14.98 -28.42 -26.45
N HIS A 74 13.73 -28.67 -26.82
CA HIS A 74 13.21 -30.01 -27.12
C HIS A 74 13.04 -30.31 -28.63
N HIS A 75 13.56 -29.45 -29.51
CA HIS A 75 13.43 -29.61 -30.97
C HIS A 75 14.76 -29.64 -31.75
N ASP A 76 15.91 -29.76 -31.08
CA ASP A 76 17.23 -29.74 -31.76
C ASP A 76 17.95 -31.11 -31.81
N HIS A 77 17.20 -32.22 -31.84
CA HIS A 77 17.75 -33.54 -32.10
C HIS A 77 16.84 -34.36 -33.03
N SER A 78 16.82 -34.00 -34.31
CA SER A 78 16.48 -34.92 -35.39
C SER A 78 17.25 -34.52 -36.66
N HIS A 79 18.53 -34.90 -36.70
CA HIS A 79 19.20 -35.16 -37.96
C HIS A 79 18.73 -36.54 -38.43
N ASP A 80 17.93 -36.58 -39.50
CA ASP A 80 17.85 -37.75 -40.35
C ASP A 80 18.12 -37.33 -41.79
N ASP A 81 19.31 -37.70 -42.25
CA ASP A 81 19.72 -37.74 -43.63
C ASP A 81 18.75 -38.61 -44.44
N HIS A 82 18.12 -38.08 -45.49
CA HIS A 82 17.86 -38.88 -46.68
C HIS A 82 17.81 -38.04 -47.96
N ASN A 83 18.77 -38.38 -48.81
CA ASN A 83 18.94 -37.97 -50.20
C ASN A 83 18.10 -38.89 -51.11
N LEU A 84 17.25 -38.35 -52.00
CA LEU A 84 17.09 -38.84 -53.39
C LEU A 84 16.20 -37.95 -54.26
N SER A 85 16.42 -38.07 -55.56
CA SER A 85 16.25 -37.16 -56.70
C SER A 85 14.98 -37.31 -57.57
N HIS A 86 14.78 -36.32 -58.46
CA HIS A 86 13.98 -36.27 -59.71
C HIS A 86 12.45 -36.07 -59.54
N ASP A 87 11.71 -35.23 -60.28
CA ASP A 87 11.87 -34.65 -61.63
C ASP A 87 11.03 -33.35 -61.82
N LEU A 88 11.39 -32.59 -62.86
CA LEU A 88 10.76 -31.36 -63.39
C LEU A 88 9.25 -31.49 -63.70
N HIS A 89 8.48 -30.44 -63.40
CA HIS A 89 7.57 -29.80 -64.38
C HIS A 89 7.23 -28.35 -63.99
N ASN A 90 7.30 -27.48 -65.00
CA ASN A 90 7.13 -26.04 -64.97
C ASN A 90 5.65 -25.63 -65.12
N HIS A 91 5.19 -24.58 -64.43
CA HIS A 91 4.20 -23.63 -64.94
C HIS A 91 4.14 -22.35 -64.08
N ASP A 92 4.40 -21.22 -64.73
CA ASP A 92 4.26 -19.86 -64.22
C ASP A 92 2.79 -19.49 -63.92
N SER A 93 2.55 -18.77 -62.81
CA SER A 93 1.79 -17.51 -62.83
C SER A 93 1.83 -16.76 -61.48
N HIS A 94 2.41 -15.55 -61.54
CA HIS A 94 2.14 -14.31 -60.79
C HIS A 94 1.78 -14.31 -59.28
N GLN A 95 2.68 -13.68 -58.49
CA GLN A 95 2.46 -12.50 -57.61
C GLN A 95 1.00 -12.23 -57.18
N VAL A 96 0.62 -12.08 -55.91
CA VAL A 96 1.30 -11.51 -54.73
C VAL A 96 0.74 -12.24 -53.50
N ALA A 97 1.59 -12.95 -52.75
CA ALA A 97 1.28 -13.29 -51.37
C ALA A 97 1.70 -12.09 -50.53
N GLU A 98 0.73 -11.36 -49.99
CA GLU A 98 0.97 -10.44 -48.87
C GLU A 98 1.63 -11.26 -47.76
N VAL A 99 2.94 -11.06 -47.60
CA VAL A 99 3.63 -11.40 -46.38
C VAL A 99 3.15 -10.38 -45.37
N ASP A 100 2.02 -10.70 -44.72
CA ASP A 100 1.57 -10.06 -43.50
C ASP A 100 2.63 -10.33 -42.45
N ASN A 101 3.64 -9.46 -42.44
CA ASN A 101 4.65 -9.36 -41.40
C ASN A 101 4.03 -8.66 -40.19
N HIS A 102 2.89 -9.18 -39.72
CA HIS A 102 2.37 -8.88 -38.41
C HIS A 102 2.98 -9.88 -37.44
N SER A 103 4.24 -9.61 -37.07
CA SER A 103 4.75 -9.97 -35.76
C SER A 103 4.02 -9.13 -34.69
N GLY A 104 2.69 -9.26 -34.66
CA GLY A 104 1.88 -8.87 -33.52
C GLY A 104 2.22 -9.87 -32.44
N HIS A 105 3.13 -9.52 -31.55
CA HIS A 105 3.20 -10.16 -30.25
C HIS A 105 1.82 -10.02 -29.61
N ASN A 106 0.98 -11.04 -29.77
CA ASN A 106 -0.22 -11.26 -28.99
C ASN A 106 0.25 -11.52 -27.56
N HIS A 107 0.56 -10.43 -26.85
CA HIS A 107 0.64 -10.41 -25.40
C HIS A 107 -0.79 -10.61 -24.89
N ASN A 108 -1.25 -11.85 -24.94
CA ASN A 108 -2.44 -12.30 -24.24
C ASN A 108 -2.06 -12.40 -22.76
N HIS A 109 -1.68 -11.26 -22.15
CA HIS A 109 -1.50 -11.14 -20.71
C HIS A 109 -2.76 -11.69 -20.09
N ASN A 110 -2.61 -12.70 -19.25
CA ASN A 110 -3.72 -13.44 -18.71
C ASN A 110 -4.46 -12.50 -17.76
N HIS A 111 -5.46 -11.78 -18.27
CA HIS A 111 -6.26 -10.79 -17.53
C HIS A 111 -6.80 -11.31 -16.18
N GLY A 112 -6.75 -12.63 -15.93
CA GLY A 112 -7.04 -13.24 -14.64
C GLY A 112 -6.12 -12.83 -13.49
N SER A 113 -4.80 -12.73 -13.68
CA SER A 113 -3.86 -12.40 -12.59
C SER A 113 -4.04 -10.98 -12.07
N LEU A 114 -4.15 -10.00 -12.97
CA LEU A 114 -4.38 -8.60 -12.63
C LEU A 114 -5.72 -8.41 -11.92
N LYS A 115 -6.74 -9.22 -12.28
CA LYS A 115 -8.02 -9.25 -11.54
C LYS A 115 -7.85 -9.78 -10.12
N ILE A 116 -6.97 -10.77 -9.90
CA ILE A 116 -6.67 -11.31 -8.57
C ILE A 116 -6.01 -10.23 -7.70
N ILE A 117 -5.08 -9.44 -8.26
CA ILE A 117 -4.50 -8.27 -7.55
C ILE A 117 -5.60 -7.27 -7.16
N GLY A 118 -6.49 -6.93 -8.08
CA GLY A 118 -7.65 -6.07 -7.79
C GLY A 118 -8.53 -6.62 -6.65
N LEU A 119 -8.72 -7.95 -6.59
CA LEU A 119 -9.45 -8.60 -5.50
C LEU A 119 -8.72 -8.47 -4.16
N PHE A 120 -7.39 -8.63 -4.11
CA PHE A 120 -6.62 -8.42 -2.87
C PHE A 120 -6.71 -6.97 -2.36
N ILE A 121 -6.75 -5.99 -3.26
CA ILE A 121 -7.02 -4.59 -2.90
C ILE A 121 -8.40 -4.46 -2.24
N MET A 122 -9.44 -5.07 -2.83
CA MET A 122 -10.78 -5.05 -2.23
C MET A 122 -10.84 -5.75 -0.87
N ILE A 123 -10.11 -6.86 -0.71
CA ILE A 123 -9.96 -7.55 0.58
C ILE A 123 -9.31 -6.62 1.60
N GLY A 124 -8.28 -5.87 1.21
CA GLY A 124 -7.65 -4.87 2.06
C GLY A 124 -8.61 -3.78 2.55
N ILE A 125 -9.46 -3.25 1.66
CA ILE A 125 -10.49 -2.27 2.04
C ILE A 125 -11.46 -2.87 3.07
N VAL A 126 -12.00 -4.06 2.79
CA VAL A 126 -12.95 -4.75 3.70
C VAL A 126 -12.28 -5.03 5.04
N PHE A 127 -11.03 -5.48 5.01
CA PHE A 127 -10.26 -5.76 6.21
C PHE A 127 -10.06 -4.49 7.05
N GLN A 128 -9.73 -3.36 6.43
CA GLN A 128 -9.58 -2.10 7.14
C GLN A 128 -10.91 -1.58 7.72
N ILE A 129 -12.04 -1.77 7.03
CA ILE A 129 -13.37 -1.45 7.59
C ILE A 129 -13.62 -2.22 8.90
N VAL A 130 -13.21 -3.50 8.94
CA VAL A 130 -13.32 -4.33 10.16
C VAL A 130 -12.40 -3.78 11.26
N LEU A 131 -11.16 -3.41 10.93
CA LEU A 131 -10.25 -2.80 11.90
C LEU A 131 -10.79 -1.46 12.43
N GLU A 132 -11.36 -0.62 11.58
CA GLU A 132 -11.95 0.67 11.95
C GLU A 132 -13.10 0.50 12.95
N TYR A 133 -13.95 -0.51 12.76
CA TYR A 133 -15.01 -0.84 13.72
C TYR A 133 -14.45 -1.07 15.14
N PHE A 134 -13.34 -1.81 15.26
CA PHE A 134 -12.69 -2.06 16.54
C PHE A 134 -11.89 -0.86 17.07
N SER A 135 -11.37 0.00 16.18
CA SER A 135 -10.66 1.23 16.56
C SER A 135 -11.59 2.38 16.93
N ARG A 136 -12.90 2.26 16.64
CA ARG A 136 -13.91 3.31 16.80
C ARG A 136 -13.52 4.60 16.07
N GLY A 137 -12.84 4.48 14.92
CA GLY A 137 -12.39 5.64 14.13
C GLY A 137 -11.28 6.47 14.79
N ALA A 138 -10.50 5.91 15.72
CA ALA A 138 -9.41 6.61 16.39
C ALA A 138 -8.31 7.10 15.43
N GLU A 139 -8.07 6.34 14.37
CA GLU A 139 -7.19 6.69 13.24
C GLU A 139 -7.63 7.96 12.50
N HIS A 140 -8.92 8.29 12.51
CA HIS A 140 -9.51 9.45 11.83
C HIS A 140 -9.91 10.56 12.81
N GLY A 141 -9.57 10.44 14.10
CA GLY A 141 -9.80 11.46 15.13
C GLY A 141 -11.25 11.59 15.61
N HIS A 142 -12.13 10.64 15.27
CA HIS A 142 -13.56 10.65 15.58
C HIS A 142 -13.93 9.64 16.67
N VAL A 143 -13.37 9.77 17.87
CA VAL A 143 -13.81 8.96 19.01
C VAL A 143 -14.73 9.78 19.90
N HIS A 144 -15.97 9.30 20.11
CA HIS A 144 -16.92 9.92 21.03
C HIS A 144 -16.41 9.82 22.47
N ILE A 145 -15.89 10.94 23.00
CA ILE A 145 -15.32 11.09 24.35
C ILE A 145 -16.44 11.34 25.37
N HIS A 146 -17.24 10.34 25.69
CA HIS A 146 -18.25 10.46 26.75
C HIS A 146 -18.04 9.54 27.96
N GLU A 147 -16.99 8.71 27.96
CA GLU A 147 -16.66 7.86 29.11
C GLU A 147 -15.21 8.04 29.53
N LYS A 148 -14.98 8.30 30.83
CA LYS A 148 -13.65 8.24 31.45
C LYS A 148 -13.15 6.79 31.35
N MET A 149 -12.02 6.58 30.66
CA MET A 149 -11.46 5.24 30.50
C MET A 149 -10.29 5.05 31.46
N SER A 150 -10.40 4.09 32.38
CA SER A 150 -9.30 3.74 33.29
C SER A 150 -8.27 2.79 32.68
N LYS A 151 -8.61 2.14 31.55
CA LYS A 151 -7.77 1.19 30.82
C LYS A 151 -7.83 1.45 29.31
N ILE A 152 -6.75 1.11 28.62
CA ILE A 152 -6.70 1.15 27.15
C ILE A 152 -7.72 0.13 26.61
N PRO A 153 -8.55 0.50 25.61
CA PRO A 153 -9.41 -0.46 24.94
C PRO A 153 -8.54 -1.44 24.14
N TRP A 154 -8.51 -2.71 24.56
CA TRP A 154 -7.70 -3.74 23.88
C TRP A 154 -8.08 -3.90 22.40
N ALA A 155 -9.35 -3.75 22.04
CA ALA A 155 -9.82 -3.79 20.66
C ALA A 155 -9.17 -2.68 19.80
N LEU A 156 -9.10 -1.45 20.32
CA LEU A 156 -8.44 -0.32 19.67
C LEU A 156 -6.94 -0.58 19.51
N PHE A 157 -6.29 -1.06 20.57
CA PHE A 157 -4.86 -1.36 20.54
C PHE A 157 -4.51 -2.42 19.50
N ILE A 158 -5.23 -3.54 19.49
CA ILE A 158 -4.97 -4.65 18.57
C ILE A 158 -5.23 -4.22 17.13
N SER A 159 -6.34 -3.51 16.89
CA SER A 159 -6.70 -3.01 15.57
C SER A 159 -5.62 -2.09 14.99
N LEU A 160 -5.26 -1.03 15.73
CA LEU A 160 -4.23 -0.07 15.27
C LEU A 160 -2.86 -0.74 15.12
N SER A 161 -2.51 -1.67 16.02
CA SER A 161 -1.23 -2.39 15.92
C SER A 161 -1.18 -3.26 14.67
N LEU A 162 -2.27 -3.96 14.33
CA LEU A 162 -2.34 -4.81 13.15
C LEU A 162 -2.29 -4.00 11.86
N HIS A 163 -2.98 -2.86 11.82
CA HIS A 163 -2.88 -1.88 10.74
C HIS A 163 -1.42 -1.43 10.52
N ALA A 164 -0.76 -0.93 11.57
CA ALA A 164 0.61 -0.41 11.46
C ALA A 164 1.63 -1.51 11.12
N LEU A 165 1.37 -2.75 11.56
CA LEU A 165 2.15 -3.93 11.18
C LEU A 165 2.03 -4.23 9.68
N LEU A 166 0.81 -4.26 9.14
CA LEU A 166 0.57 -4.55 7.72
C LEU A 166 1.12 -3.45 6.83
N GLU A 167 0.90 -2.18 7.19
CA GLU A 167 1.48 -1.04 6.49
C GLU A 167 3.01 -1.13 6.41
N GLY A 168 3.66 -1.76 7.40
CA GLY A 168 5.10 -1.98 7.44
C GLY A 168 5.65 -3.00 6.45
N MET A 169 4.84 -3.93 5.92
CA MET A 169 5.34 -5.03 5.09
C MET A 169 5.90 -4.59 3.72
N PRO A 170 5.23 -3.72 2.94
CA PRO A 170 5.70 -3.29 1.62
C PRO A 170 6.96 -2.41 1.65
N LEU A 171 7.35 -1.89 2.82
CA LEU A 171 8.56 -1.06 2.95
C LEU A 171 9.84 -1.87 2.71
N SER A 172 9.80 -3.19 2.84
CA SER A 172 10.98 -4.06 2.72
C SER A 172 11.69 -3.93 1.35
N HIS A 173 10.94 -3.63 0.29
CA HIS A 173 11.48 -3.50 -1.06
C HIS A 173 11.47 -2.05 -1.59
N GLN A 174 10.96 -1.08 -0.81
CA GLN A 174 10.74 0.30 -1.28
C GLN A 174 11.30 1.36 -0.31
N ASN A 175 12.53 1.81 -0.57
CA ASN A 175 13.21 2.78 0.31
C ASN A 175 12.51 4.14 0.38
N ASN A 176 11.96 4.64 -0.74
CA ASN A 176 11.32 5.96 -0.79
C ASN A 176 9.96 5.97 -0.06
N LEU A 177 9.27 4.82 -0.07
CA LEU A 177 7.98 4.65 0.59
C LEU A 177 8.07 4.88 2.12
N ALA A 178 9.21 4.53 2.72
CA ALA A 178 9.42 4.69 4.16
C ALA A 178 9.30 6.15 4.63
N LEU A 179 9.73 7.10 3.79
CA LEU A 179 9.60 8.52 4.09
C LEU A 179 8.13 8.97 4.00
N GLY A 180 7.39 8.47 3.00
CA GLY A 180 5.94 8.71 2.89
C GLY A 180 5.18 8.21 4.12
N ILE A 181 5.42 6.96 4.51
CA ILE A 181 4.78 6.34 5.68
C ILE A 181 5.19 7.05 6.98
N ALA A 182 6.44 7.51 7.10
CA ALA A 182 6.86 8.33 8.22
C ALA A 182 6.10 9.67 8.28
N ILE A 183 5.90 10.35 7.15
CA ILE A 183 5.13 11.61 7.11
C ILE A 183 3.68 11.39 7.54
N HIS A 184 3.06 10.26 7.15
CA HIS A 184 1.70 9.91 7.54
C HIS A 184 1.55 9.55 9.03
N HIS A 185 2.52 8.83 9.59
CA HIS A 185 2.51 8.40 10.99
C HIS A 185 2.60 9.55 12.01
N LEU A 186 3.24 10.67 11.67
CA LEU A 186 3.41 11.80 12.58
C LEU A 186 2.05 12.40 12.99
N PRO A 187 1.16 12.77 12.05
CA PRO A 187 -0.23 13.14 12.32
C PRO A 187 -0.97 12.14 13.21
N ILE A 188 -0.93 10.85 12.87
CA ILE A 188 -1.64 9.80 13.62
C ILE A 188 -1.14 9.75 15.06
N ALA A 189 0.17 9.76 15.27
CA ALA A 189 0.75 9.73 16.62
C ALA A 189 0.36 10.96 17.45
N ILE A 190 0.27 12.15 16.83
CA ILE A 190 -0.20 13.37 17.50
C ILE A 190 -1.65 13.21 17.93
N ILE A 191 -2.51 12.73 17.04
CA ILE A 191 -3.95 12.60 17.27
C ILE A 191 -4.23 11.53 18.32
N LEU A 192 -3.62 10.36 18.19
CA LEU A 192 -3.83 9.24 19.10
C LEU A 192 -3.35 9.56 20.52
N THR A 193 -2.19 10.21 20.65
CA THR A 193 -1.70 10.70 21.94
C THR A 193 -2.65 11.73 22.55
N SER A 194 -3.08 12.71 21.74
CA SER A 194 -4.02 13.75 22.18
C SER A 194 -5.37 13.17 22.59
N PHE A 195 -5.85 12.15 21.88
CA PHE A 195 -7.05 11.40 22.20
C PHE A 195 -6.92 10.68 23.54
N PHE A 196 -5.84 9.93 23.76
CA PHE A 196 -5.62 9.24 25.03
C PHE A 196 -5.47 10.19 26.23
N MET A 197 -4.84 11.35 26.02
CA MET A 197 -4.76 12.39 27.04
C MET A 197 -6.15 12.97 27.38
N GLN A 198 -7.01 13.18 26.37
CA GLN A 198 -8.39 13.64 26.58
C GLN A 198 -9.27 12.57 27.23
N ALA A 199 -8.98 11.29 27.01
CA ALA A 199 -9.64 10.16 27.69
C ALA A 199 -9.15 9.94 29.14
N GLU A 200 -8.27 10.81 29.66
CA GLU A 200 -7.69 10.76 31.01
C GLU A 200 -6.89 9.46 31.32
N LEU A 201 -6.32 8.81 30.29
CA LEU A 201 -5.48 7.64 30.51
C LEU A 201 -4.17 8.00 31.23
N ASN A 202 -3.67 7.06 32.04
CA ASN A 202 -2.39 7.22 32.73
C ASN A 202 -1.24 7.46 31.72
N LYS A 203 -0.42 8.50 31.94
CA LYS A 203 0.74 8.84 31.11
C LYS A 203 1.68 7.66 30.86
N LYS A 204 1.86 6.78 31.85
CA LYS A 204 2.68 5.55 31.69
C LYS A 204 2.07 4.58 30.67
N SER A 205 0.74 4.42 30.68
CA SER A 205 0.03 3.57 29.73
C SER A 205 0.07 4.15 28.31
N ILE A 206 -0.10 5.47 28.17
CA ILE A 206 0.05 6.16 26.88
C ILE A 206 1.47 5.97 26.35
N PHE A 207 2.48 6.18 27.18
CA PHE A 207 3.88 5.97 26.80
C PHE A 207 4.13 4.53 26.32
N LEU A 208 3.70 3.52 27.10
CA LEU A 208 3.88 2.12 26.73
C LEU A 208 3.16 1.77 25.43
N PHE A 209 1.93 2.27 25.25
CA PHE A 209 1.17 2.11 24.01
C PHE A 209 1.95 2.70 22.83
N MET A 210 2.38 3.96 22.92
CA MET A 210 3.04 4.64 21.80
C MET A 210 4.39 4.01 21.46
N MET A 211 5.14 3.55 22.46
CA MET A 211 6.37 2.80 22.22
C MET A 211 6.10 1.47 21.52
N PHE A 212 5.09 0.72 21.95
CA PHE A 212 4.71 -0.52 21.28
C PHE A 212 4.24 -0.27 19.83
N PHE A 213 3.36 0.71 19.65
CA PHE A 213 2.84 1.12 18.35
C PHE A 213 3.97 1.53 17.39
N SER A 214 4.97 2.27 17.88
CA SER A 214 6.14 2.69 17.08
C SER A 214 6.98 1.53 16.54
N VAL A 215 6.91 0.36 17.19
CA VAL A 215 7.65 -0.85 16.77
C VAL A 215 6.88 -1.67 15.74
N MET A 216 5.56 -1.49 15.60
CA MET A 216 4.74 -2.32 14.70
C MET A 216 5.14 -2.18 13.23
N THR A 217 5.37 -0.97 12.72
CA THR A 217 5.78 -0.78 11.32
C THR A 217 7.18 -1.36 11.02
N PRO A 218 8.23 -1.08 11.82
CA PRO A 218 9.51 -1.77 11.67
C PRO A 218 9.40 -3.30 11.76
N LEU A 219 8.56 -3.79 12.68
CA LEU A 219 8.32 -5.22 12.83
C LEU A 219 7.65 -5.82 11.59
N GLY A 220 6.72 -5.10 10.97
CA GLY A 220 6.09 -5.48 9.70
C GLY A 220 7.09 -5.58 8.57
N THR A 221 7.99 -4.60 8.47
CA THR A 221 9.06 -4.59 7.47
C THR A 221 10.01 -5.78 7.64
N ILE A 222 10.46 -6.03 8.87
CA ILE A 222 11.33 -7.15 9.20
C ILE A 222 10.64 -8.49 8.94
N ALA A 223 9.36 -8.62 9.32
CA ALA A 223 8.60 -9.84 9.11
C ALA A 223 8.51 -10.17 7.62
N SER A 224 8.16 -9.18 6.79
CA SER A 224 8.08 -9.36 5.34
C SER A 224 9.42 -9.78 4.73
N GLU A 225 10.53 -9.17 5.18
CA GLU A 225 11.86 -9.45 4.63
C GLU A 225 12.43 -10.83 5.07
N GLN A 226 12.29 -11.17 6.35
CA GLN A 226 12.96 -12.35 6.93
C GLN A 226 12.14 -13.65 6.81
N LEU A 227 10.82 -13.55 6.75
CA LEU A 227 9.96 -14.73 6.66
C LEU A 227 9.76 -15.11 5.20
N SER A 228 10.47 -16.14 4.76
CA SER A 228 10.43 -16.62 3.36
C SER A 228 9.01 -16.95 2.86
N PHE A 229 8.11 -17.39 3.73
CA PHE A 229 6.73 -17.65 3.34
C PHE A 229 5.95 -16.37 2.99
N LEU A 230 6.28 -15.23 3.60
CA LEU A 230 5.64 -13.94 3.27
C LEU A 230 6.16 -13.37 1.96
N ASN A 231 7.45 -13.58 1.65
CA ASN A 231 8.05 -13.14 0.38
C ASN A 231 7.32 -13.73 -0.84
N ASN A 232 6.82 -14.97 -0.75
CA ASN A 232 6.06 -15.60 -1.83
C ASN A 232 4.71 -14.93 -2.11
N TYR A 233 4.16 -14.22 -1.13
CA TYR A 233 2.88 -13.50 -1.21
C TYR A 233 3.08 -11.98 -1.14
N TYR A 234 4.29 -11.49 -1.42
CA TYR A 234 4.63 -10.08 -1.23
C TYR A 234 3.74 -9.15 -2.06
N THR A 235 3.46 -9.50 -3.32
CA THR A 235 2.59 -8.71 -4.21
C THR A 235 1.16 -8.67 -3.69
N GLU A 236 0.63 -9.80 -3.23
CA GLU A 236 -0.72 -9.94 -2.68
C GLU A 236 -0.87 -9.21 -1.34
N ILE A 237 0.13 -9.30 -0.46
CA ILE A 237 0.18 -8.54 0.80
C ILE A 237 0.24 -7.04 0.49
N SER A 238 1.07 -6.63 -0.46
CA SER A 238 1.16 -5.23 -0.89
C SER A 238 -0.15 -4.73 -1.49
N ALA A 239 -0.87 -5.56 -2.25
CA ALA A 239 -2.21 -5.26 -2.75
C ALA A 239 -3.22 -5.06 -1.60
N ILE A 240 -3.19 -5.92 -0.58
CA ILE A 240 -4.01 -5.74 0.64
C ILE A 240 -3.67 -4.39 1.30
N VAL A 241 -2.38 -4.05 1.44
CA VAL A 241 -1.96 -2.78 2.05
C VAL A 241 -2.40 -1.58 1.22
N VAL A 242 -2.33 -1.63 -0.10
CA VAL A 242 -2.91 -0.61 -0.98
C VAL A 242 -4.41 -0.40 -0.68
N GLY A 243 -5.17 -1.49 -0.51
CA GLY A 243 -6.57 -1.43 -0.11
C GLY A 243 -6.79 -0.78 1.26
N ILE A 244 -5.96 -1.14 2.24
CA ILE A 244 -5.97 -0.54 3.58
C ILE A 244 -5.76 0.98 3.48
N LEU A 245 -4.69 1.41 2.80
CA LEU A 245 -4.34 2.83 2.66
C LEU A 245 -5.37 3.61 1.85
N PHE A 246 -6.01 3.00 0.85
CA PHE A 246 -7.13 3.61 0.14
C PHE A 246 -8.33 3.87 1.03
N HIS A 247 -8.72 2.91 1.86
CA HIS A 247 -9.84 3.09 2.78
C HIS A 247 -9.55 4.24 3.75
N ILE A 248 -8.41 4.18 4.46
CA ILE A 248 -8.01 5.21 5.45
C ILE A 248 -7.98 6.60 4.81
N SER A 249 -7.25 6.74 3.71
CA SER A 249 -7.07 8.05 3.08
C SER A 249 -8.38 8.64 2.56
N SER A 250 -9.24 7.82 1.94
CA SER A 250 -10.54 8.28 1.46
C SER A 250 -11.49 8.64 2.60
N THR A 251 -11.60 7.80 3.63
CA THR A 251 -12.41 8.10 4.83
C THR A 251 -11.96 9.41 5.47
N ILE A 252 -10.66 9.64 5.66
CA ILE A 252 -10.14 10.90 6.19
C ILE A 252 -10.53 12.11 5.33
N ILE A 253 -10.40 12.01 4.01
CA ILE A 253 -10.68 13.12 3.09
C ILE A 253 -12.18 13.44 3.06
N PHE A 254 -13.05 12.42 3.04
CA PHE A 254 -14.49 12.62 2.83
C PHE A 254 -15.27 12.80 4.15
N GLU A 255 -14.91 12.09 5.22
CA GLU A 255 -15.64 12.16 6.49
C GLU A 255 -15.28 13.41 7.32
N SER A 256 -14.09 13.98 7.12
CA SER A 256 -13.67 15.20 7.86
C SER A 256 -14.47 16.47 7.52
N SER A 257 -15.53 16.42 6.70
CA SER A 257 -16.45 17.55 6.48
C SER A 257 -17.71 17.46 7.34
N GLU A 258 -17.82 18.33 8.36
CA GLU A 258 -19.08 18.55 9.07
C GLU A 258 -19.90 19.64 8.36
N GLY A 259 -21.08 19.27 7.85
CA GLY A 259 -22.15 20.19 7.47
C GLY A 259 -21.90 21.08 6.24
N HIS A 260 -21.86 20.51 5.04
CA HIS A 260 -22.05 21.09 3.68
C HIS A 260 -21.53 22.52 3.33
N LYS A 261 -20.74 23.17 4.19
CA LYS A 261 -20.13 24.47 3.94
C LYS A 261 -18.70 24.26 3.43
N PHE A 262 -18.36 24.96 2.35
CA PHE A 262 -17.01 24.91 1.77
C PHE A 262 -15.96 25.34 2.80
N ASN A 263 -14.96 24.49 3.04
CA ASN A 263 -13.85 24.76 3.95
C ASN A 263 -12.55 24.92 3.14
N LEU A 264 -12.16 26.17 2.86
CA LEU A 264 -10.96 26.48 2.09
C LEU A 264 -9.68 25.96 2.77
N ALA A 265 -9.59 26.03 4.11
CA ALA A 265 -8.43 25.53 4.83
C ALA A 265 -8.25 24.02 4.64
N LYS A 266 -9.36 23.26 4.63
CA LYS A 266 -9.35 21.82 4.32
C LYS A 266 -8.90 21.56 2.89
N LEU A 267 -9.40 22.33 1.92
CA LEU A 267 -8.97 22.20 0.53
C LEU A 267 -7.47 22.49 0.36
N ILE A 268 -6.96 23.54 1.01
CA ILE A 268 -5.53 23.87 0.98
C ILE A 268 -4.71 22.74 1.62
N ALA A 269 -5.16 22.18 2.75
CA ALA A 269 -4.50 21.04 3.39
C ALA A 269 -4.43 19.82 2.46
N ILE A 270 -5.52 19.52 1.74
CA ILE A 270 -5.57 18.44 0.75
C ILE A 270 -4.59 18.71 -0.40
N ILE A 271 -4.61 19.91 -0.98
CA ILE A 271 -3.71 20.29 -2.08
C ILE A 271 -2.24 20.19 -1.64
N LEU A 272 -1.91 20.67 -0.45
CA LEU A 272 -0.55 20.55 0.11
C LEU A 272 -0.16 19.09 0.31
N GLY A 273 -1.07 18.25 0.80
CA GLY A 273 -0.85 16.81 0.93
C GLY A 273 -0.53 16.16 -0.40
N ILE A 274 -1.29 16.48 -1.44
CA ILE A 274 -1.08 15.96 -2.81
C ILE A 274 0.27 16.43 -3.36
N ILE A 275 0.58 17.73 -3.26
CA ILE A 275 1.84 18.28 -3.78
C ILE A 275 3.02 17.60 -3.10
N LEU A 276 3.04 17.56 -1.76
CA LEU A 276 4.15 16.95 -1.03
C LEU A 276 4.24 15.45 -1.29
N GLY A 277 3.12 14.73 -1.35
CA GLY A 277 3.09 13.30 -1.65
C GLY A 277 3.57 12.96 -3.06
N TYR A 278 3.44 13.88 -4.02
CA TYR A 278 3.93 13.68 -5.38
C TYR A 278 5.46 13.79 -5.49
N PHE A 279 6.10 14.59 -4.62
CA PHE A 279 7.56 14.83 -4.64
C PHE A 279 8.37 13.94 -3.70
N VAL A 280 7.69 13.08 -2.93
CA VAL A 280 8.30 12.05 -2.08
C VAL A 280 8.48 10.78 -2.91
#